data_AF-I2H080-F1
#
_entry.id   AF-I2H080-F1
#
_cell.length_a   1.000
_cell.length_b   1.000
_cell.length_c   1.000
_cell.angle_alpha   90.00
_cell.angle_beta   90.00
_cell.angle_gamma   90.00
#
_symmetry.space_group_name_H-M   'P 1'
#
loop_
_entity.id
_entity.type
_entity.pdbx_description
1 polymer ?
#
loop_
_entity_poly.entity_id
_entity_poly.type
_entity_poly.pdbx_seq_one_letter_code
_entity_poly.pdbx_strand_id
1 'polypeptide(L)'
;MNEKELSLFELYIKSLEIQISNKKFFIDQANKAISNLPKQPSSNPSTSKDKGILDKKFKKNLEELLSKPIFLPERSDPIGISLASNSLNHKIKSSACLITDLQNSIDLNSNLIEYHTSTNKLLIEIIEIIKNYDIKNKPILSSIKSQYKHLQDELKEYITTFLLTEPYNNDDIMTIVKVIDRLISYDMTLTVDDFKPFAMQVFKILFEYNFVILEEKNSSGKKYVKLLDFSDNI
;
A
#
# COMPACT_ATOMS: atom_id res chain seq x y z
N MET A 1 16.42 -14.02 -55.26
CA MET A 1 17.80 -13.50 -55.30
C MET A 1 18.50 -14.26 -56.42
N ASN A 2 18.95 -13.55 -57.46
CA ASN A 2 19.59 -14.18 -58.62
C ASN A 2 20.99 -14.70 -58.24
N GLU A 3 21.48 -15.78 -58.85
CA GLU A 3 22.83 -16.32 -58.58
C GLU A 3 23.95 -15.27 -58.68
N LYS A 4 23.78 -14.31 -59.60
CA LYS A 4 24.70 -13.17 -59.77
C LYS A 4 24.73 -12.20 -58.57
N GLU A 5 23.60 -12.04 -57.88
CA GLU A 5 23.50 -11.17 -56.70
C GLU A 5 24.17 -11.80 -55.48
N LEU A 6 24.05 -13.12 -55.31
CA LEU A 6 24.76 -13.86 -54.27
C LEU A 6 26.28 -13.73 -54.46
N SER A 7 26.76 -13.94 -55.69
CA SER A 7 28.19 -13.84 -56.00
C SER A 7 28.76 -12.44 -55.73
N LEU A 8 28.00 -11.39 -56.03
CA LEU A 8 28.40 -10.01 -55.73
C LEU A 8 28.46 -9.73 -54.22
N PHE A 9 27.51 -10.28 -53.46
CA PHE A 9 27.46 -10.11 -52.01
C PHE A 9 28.63 -10.83 -51.32
N GLU A 10 28.98 -12.03 -51.77
CA GLU A 10 30.16 -12.75 -51.29
C GLU A 10 31.48 -11.99 -51.57
N LEU A 11 31.58 -11.38 -52.76
CA LEU A 11 32.74 -10.56 -53.11
C LEU A 11 32.83 -9.30 -52.23
N TYR A 12 31.69 -8.69 -51.90
CA TYR A 12 31.62 -7.57 -50.97
C TYR A 12 31.97 -7.97 -49.52
N ILE A 13 31.55 -9.15 -49.06
CA ILE A 13 31.95 -9.67 -47.74
C ILE A 13 33.47 -9.89 -47.68
N LYS A 14 34.06 -10.51 -48.72
CA LYS A 14 35.51 -10.71 -48.79
C LYS A 14 36.26 -9.38 -48.79
N SER A 15 35.76 -8.37 -49.48
CA SER A 15 36.41 -7.04 -49.48
C SER A 15 36.32 -6.35 -48.12
N LEU A 16 35.20 -6.50 -47.40
CA LEU A 16 35.05 -6.05 -46.01
C LEU A 16 36.06 -6.71 -45.08
N GLU A 17 36.22 -8.03 -45.16
CA GLU A 17 37.17 -8.79 -44.32
C GLU A 17 38.61 -8.34 -44.53
N ILE A 18 39.01 -8.15 -45.79
CA ILE A 18 40.35 -7.64 -46.15
C ILE A 18 40.55 -6.24 -45.56
N GLN A 19 39.59 -5.33 -45.73
CA GLN A 19 39.71 -3.96 -45.23
C GLN A 19 39.70 -3.90 -43.69
N ILE A 20 38.95 -4.78 -43.02
CA ILE A 20 39.00 -4.92 -41.56
C ILE A 20 40.37 -5.41 -41.11
N SER A 21 40.94 -6.42 -41.78
CA SER A 21 42.27 -6.93 -41.47
C SER A 21 43.35 -5.85 -41.64
N ASN A 22 43.29 -5.09 -42.74
CA ASN A 22 44.20 -3.98 -43.00
C ASN A 22 44.11 -2.92 -41.89
N LYS A 23 42.91 -2.50 -41.51
CA LYS A 23 42.71 -1.51 -40.43
C LYS A 23 43.20 -2.02 -39.07
N LYS A 24 42.98 -3.31 -38.74
CA LYS A 24 43.54 -3.93 -37.54
C LYS A 24 45.07 -3.89 -37.56
N PHE A 25 45.69 -4.23 -38.69
CA PHE A 25 47.14 -4.15 -38.85
C PHE A 25 47.67 -2.71 -38.68
N PHE A 26 46.99 -1.71 -39.26
CA PHE A 26 47.34 -0.30 -39.06
C PHE A 26 47.26 0.12 -37.59
N ILE A 27 46.21 -0.30 -36.86
CA ILE A 27 46.06 -0.03 -35.43
C ILE A 27 47.19 -0.68 -34.63
N ASP A 28 47.53 -1.93 -34.92
CA ASP A 28 48.62 -2.64 -34.23
C ASP A 28 49.97 -1.97 -34.49
N GLN A 29 50.23 -1.53 -35.72
CA GLN A 29 51.44 -0.79 -36.06
C GLN A 29 51.48 0.58 -35.35
N ALA A 30 50.36 1.30 -35.31
CA ALA A 30 50.25 2.57 -34.60
C ALA A 30 50.48 2.38 -33.09
N ASN A 31 49.88 1.36 -32.48
CA ASN A 31 50.09 1.03 -31.07
C ASN A 31 51.55 0.66 -30.78
N LYS A 32 52.19 -0.13 -31.65
CA LYS A 32 53.63 -0.45 -31.53
C LYS A 32 54.50 0.78 -31.66
N ALA A 33 54.19 1.68 -32.60
CA ALA A 33 54.91 2.93 -32.75
C ALA A 33 54.77 3.81 -31.49
N ILE A 34 53.56 3.91 -30.94
CA ILE A 34 53.29 4.63 -29.68
C ILE A 34 54.06 4.01 -28.51
N SER A 35 54.09 2.67 -28.39
CA SER A 35 54.83 2.01 -27.32
C SER A 35 56.35 2.14 -27.44
N ASN A 36 56.85 2.31 -28.67
CA ASN A 36 58.27 2.51 -28.96
C ASN A 36 58.72 3.96 -28.82
N LEU A 37 57.78 4.91 -28.68
CA LEU A 37 58.15 6.27 -28.33
C LEU A 37 58.86 6.26 -26.97
N PRO A 38 59.95 7.02 -26.81
CA PRO A 38 60.64 7.11 -25.54
C PRO A 38 59.62 7.56 -24.49
N LYS A 39 59.32 6.68 -23.52
CA LYS A 39 58.58 7.06 -22.33
C LYS A 39 59.36 8.22 -21.75
N GLN A 40 58.77 9.42 -21.74
CA GLN A 40 59.42 10.57 -21.12
C GLN A 40 59.91 10.11 -19.74
N PRO A 41 61.16 10.45 -19.34
CA PRO A 41 61.57 10.21 -17.97
C PRO A 41 60.48 10.85 -17.11
N SER A 42 59.92 10.09 -16.18
CA SER A 42 58.96 10.57 -15.20
C SER A 42 59.60 11.74 -14.46
N SER A 43 59.43 12.95 -15.00
CA SER A 43 59.87 14.15 -14.35
C SER A 43 58.93 14.32 -13.16
N ASN A 44 59.52 14.17 -11.98
CA ASN A 44 58.91 14.53 -10.72
C ASN A 44 58.12 15.85 -10.88
N PRO A 45 56.88 15.94 -10.38
CA PRO A 45 56.08 17.14 -10.48
C PRO A 45 56.57 18.17 -9.45
N SER A 46 57.76 18.75 -9.67
CA SER A 46 58.32 19.70 -8.72
C SER A 46 59.30 20.66 -9.41
N THR A 47 58.79 21.55 -10.24
CA THR A 47 59.24 22.96 -10.36
C THR A 47 58.20 23.77 -11.14
N SER A 48 57.63 24.77 -10.49
CA SER A 48 56.45 25.56 -10.89
C SER A 48 56.68 26.61 -11.98
N LYS A 49 57.72 26.49 -12.82
CA LYS A 49 58.03 27.47 -13.89
C LYS A 49 57.81 26.97 -15.33
N ASP A 50 57.70 25.66 -15.56
CA ASP A 50 57.61 25.10 -16.92
C ASP A 50 56.20 24.66 -17.37
N LYS A 51 55.20 24.71 -16.47
CA LYS A 51 53.81 24.32 -16.82
C LYS A 51 53.20 25.18 -17.94
N GLY A 52 53.55 26.47 -18.01
CA GLY A 52 53.05 27.38 -19.04
C GLY A 52 53.66 27.21 -20.43
N ILE A 53 54.81 26.53 -20.55
CA ILE A 53 55.50 26.30 -21.84
C ILE A 53 55.03 24.98 -22.47
N LEU A 54 54.80 23.95 -21.65
CA LEU A 54 54.22 22.68 -22.05
C LEU A 54 52.80 22.86 -22.60
N ASP A 55 51.96 23.66 -21.94
CA ASP A 55 50.60 23.95 -22.41
C ASP A 55 50.58 24.70 -23.75
N LYS A 56 51.49 25.67 -23.95
CA LYS A 56 51.56 26.43 -25.21
C LYS A 56 52.07 25.59 -26.38
N LYS A 57 53.08 24.73 -26.16
CA LYS A 57 53.58 23.79 -27.18
C LYS A 57 52.53 22.72 -27.51
N PHE A 58 51.89 22.15 -26.49
CA PHE A 58 50.82 21.18 -26.70
C PHE A 58 49.66 21.79 -27.47
N LYS A 59 49.21 22.99 -27.08
CA LYS A 59 48.14 23.71 -27.79
C LYS A 59 48.50 23.98 -29.26
N LYS A 60 49.72 24.43 -29.54
CA LYS A 60 50.19 24.66 -30.92
C LYS A 60 50.26 23.36 -31.73
N ASN A 61 50.73 22.27 -31.13
CA ASN A 61 50.79 20.95 -31.78
C ASN A 61 49.39 20.36 -32.00
N LEU A 62 48.45 20.62 -31.10
CA LEU A 62 47.05 20.20 -31.23
C LEU A 62 46.33 20.99 -32.33
N GLU A 63 46.54 22.31 -32.41
CA GLU A 63 46.03 23.15 -33.49
C GLU A 63 46.55 22.68 -34.86
N GLU A 64 47.83 22.30 -34.94
CA GLU A 64 48.42 21.72 -36.15
C GLU A 64 47.84 20.33 -36.47
N LEU A 65 47.61 19.48 -35.46
CA LEU A 65 46.99 18.16 -35.65
C LEU A 65 45.55 18.28 -36.16
N LEU A 66 44.76 19.19 -35.59
CA LEU A 66 43.37 19.42 -36.00
C LEU A 66 43.28 20.00 -37.43
N SER A 67 44.35 20.61 -37.93
CA SER A 67 44.39 21.15 -39.30
C SER A 67 44.48 20.09 -40.40
N LYS A 68 44.87 18.85 -40.07
CA LYS A 68 45.10 17.78 -41.06
C LYS A 68 44.44 16.45 -40.67
N PRO A 69 43.67 15.81 -41.58
CA PRO A 69 43.16 14.48 -41.32
C PRO A 69 44.31 13.46 -41.28
N ILE A 70 44.28 12.56 -40.28
CA ILE A 70 45.35 11.60 -40.00
C ILE A 70 45.17 10.30 -40.81
N PHE A 71 43.93 9.95 -41.13
CA PHE A 71 43.60 8.76 -41.89
C PHE A 71 42.64 9.11 -43.03
N LEU A 72 43.05 8.78 -44.25
CA LEU A 72 42.28 8.98 -45.47
C LEU A 72 41.86 7.60 -45.98
N PRO A 73 40.55 7.32 -46.13
CA PRO A 73 40.10 6.03 -46.63
C PRO A 73 40.49 5.86 -48.11
N GLU A 74 40.81 4.63 -48.48
CA GLU A 74 41.02 4.26 -49.88
C GLU A 74 39.70 4.27 -50.66
N ARG A 75 39.77 4.36 -51.99
CA ARG A 75 38.57 4.32 -52.85
C ARG A 75 37.78 3.02 -52.73
N SER A 76 38.45 1.93 -52.37
CA SER A 76 37.85 0.59 -52.17
C SER A 76 37.34 0.37 -50.74
N ASP A 77 37.51 1.33 -49.83
CA ASP A 77 37.11 1.18 -48.44
C ASP A 77 35.57 1.31 -48.29
N PRO A 78 34.87 0.24 -47.86
CA PRO A 78 33.42 0.26 -47.69
C PRO A 78 32.95 0.97 -46.40
N ILE A 79 33.80 1.79 -45.77
CA ILE A 79 33.52 2.45 -44.49
C ILE A 79 32.26 3.31 -44.50
N GLY A 80 31.97 4.01 -45.61
CA GLY A 80 30.79 4.86 -45.73
C GLY A 80 29.49 4.07 -45.61
N ILE A 81 29.39 2.96 -46.36
CA ILE A 81 28.23 2.06 -46.32
C ILE A 81 28.15 1.37 -44.96
N SER A 82 29.29 0.93 -44.42
CA SER A 82 29.36 0.23 -43.12
C SER A 82 28.88 1.13 -41.98
N LEU A 83 29.35 2.38 -41.95
CA LEU A 83 28.97 3.38 -40.93
C LEU A 83 27.51 3.78 -41.07
N ALA A 84 27.04 4.05 -42.29
CA ALA A 84 25.66 4.41 -42.54
C ALA A 84 24.70 3.28 -42.13
N SER A 85 24.99 2.05 -42.56
CA SER A 85 24.20 0.86 -42.23
C SER A 85 24.18 0.60 -40.73
N ASN A 86 25.34 0.60 -40.06
CA ASN A 86 25.40 0.33 -38.63
C ASN A 86 24.73 1.45 -37.81
N SER A 87 24.98 2.71 -38.15
CA SER A 87 24.37 3.86 -37.47
C SER A 87 22.85 3.86 -37.62
N LEU A 88 22.34 3.65 -38.83
CA LEU A 88 20.91 3.64 -39.09
C LEU A 88 20.22 2.44 -38.42
N ASN A 89 20.78 1.25 -38.53
CA ASN A 89 20.24 0.05 -37.89
C ASN A 89 20.26 0.19 -36.36
N HIS A 90 21.33 0.74 -35.79
CA HIS A 90 21.38 1.00 -34.36
C HIS A 90 20.31 2.02 -33.94
N LYS A 91 20.18 3.14 -34.66
CA LYS A 91 19.16 4.16 -34.39
C LYS A 91 17.76 3.55 -34.43
N ILE A 92 17.42 2.79 -35.46
CA ILE A 92 16.11 2.15 -35.59
C ILE A 92 15.84 1.21 -34.40
N LYS A 93 16.81 0.34 -34.06
CA LYS A 93 16.67 -0.58 -32.93
C LYS A 93 16.53 0.15 -31.59
N SER A 94 17.36 1.16 -31.34
CA SER A 94 17.31 1.93 -30.10
C SER A 94 16.02 2.76 -29.99
N SER A 95 15.55 3.35 -31.09
CA SER A 95 14.31 4.11 -31.10
C SER A 95 13.10 3.20 -30.89
N ALA A 96 13.08 2.01 -31.47
CA ALA A 96 12.03 1.03 -31.23
C ALA A 96 11.96 0.64 -29.74
N CYS A 97 13.10 0.35 -29.11
CA CYS A 97 13.19 0.04 -27.68
C CYS A 97 12.69 1.21 -26.82
N LEU A 98 13.10 2.44 -27.13
CA LEU A 98 12.63 3.63 -26.40
C LEU A 98 11.12 3.83 -26.54
N ILE A 99 10.56 3.60 -27.74
CA ILE A 99 9.12 3.71 -27.95
C ILE A 99 8.38 2.68 -27.10
N THR A 100 8.85 1.43 -27.05
CA THR A 100 8.21 0.40 -26.23
C THR A 100 8.28 0.73 -24.74
N ASP A 101 9.41 1.26 -24.26
CA ASP A 101 9.58 1.66 -22.86
C ASP A 101 8.66 2.83 -22.49
N LEU A 102 8.51 3.80 -23.41
CA LEU A 102 7.61 4.93 -23.23
C LEU A 102 6.14 4.51 -23.25
N GLN A 103 5.75 3.59 -24.13
CA GLN A 103 4.39 3.04 -24.16
C GLN A 103 4.03 2.36 -22.84
N ASN A 104 4.90 1.49 -22.33
CA ASN A 104 4.71 0.85 -21.03
C ASN A 104 4.60 1.88 -19.89
N SER A 105 5.41 2.94 -19.94
CA SER A 105 5.37 4.02 -18.94
C SER A 105 4.09 4.83 -19.01
N ILE A 106 3.56 5.08 -20.22
CA ILE A 106 2.29 5.79 -20.41
C ILE A 106 1.14 4.99 -19.82
N ASP A 107 1.07 3.67 -20.07
CA ASP A 107 0.02 2.81 -19.57
C ASP A 107 0.03 2.70 -18.03
N LEU A 108 1.22 2.64 -17.42
CA LEU A 108 1.33 2.67 -15.97
C LEU A 108 0.87 4.02 -15.39
N ASN A 109 1.25 5.12 -16.02
CA ASN A 109 0.88 6.45 -15.57
C ASN A 109 -0.61 6.74 -15.77
N SER A 110 -1.24 6.26 -16.86
CA SER A 110 -2.67 6.43 -17.08
C SER A 110 -3.48 5.71 -15.99
N ASN A 111 -3.12 4.46 -15.68
CA ASN A 111 -3.74 3.70 -14.60
C ASN A 111 -3.58 4.40 -13.23
N LEU A 112 -2.39 4.96 -12.97
CA LEU A 112 -2.13 5.70 -11.74
C LEU A 112 -2.96 6.98 -11.65
N ILE A 113 -3.11 7.72 -12.75
CA ILE A 113 -3.98 8.91 -12.83
C ILE A 113 -5.44 8.51 -12.58
N GLU A 114 -5.93 7.44 -13.20
CA GLU A 114 -7.30 6.94 -12.97
C GLU A 114 -7.52 6.57 -11.50
N TYR A 115 -6.57 5.87 -10.89
CA TYR A 115 -6.63 5.52 -9.47
C TYR A 115 -6.67 6.76 -8.57
N HIS A 116 -5.79 7.74 -8.80
CA HIS A 116 -5.77 8.96 -8.00
C HIS A 116 -7.01 9.83 -8.22
N THR A 117 -7.53 9.90 -9.44
CA THR A 117 -8.77 10.65 -9.71
C THR A 117 -9.98 10.00 -9.04
N SER A 118 -10.07 8.67 -9.06
CA SER A 118 -11.11 7.93 -8.31
C SER A 118 -10.99 8.17 -6.80
N THR A 119 -9.78 8.05 -6.25
CA THR A 119 -9.52 8.30 -4.82
C THR A 119 -9.88 9.74 -4.42
N ASN A 120 -9.51 10.72 -5.25
CA ASN A 120 -9.83 12.12 -4.98
C ASN A 120 -11.34 12.38 -5.00
N LYS A 121 -12.12 11.72 -5.89
CA LYS A 121 -13.59 11.81 -5.86
C LYS A 121 -14.15 11.30 -4.54
N LEU A 122 -13.71 10.13 -4.08
CA LEU A 122 -14.13 9.56 -2.79
C LEU A 122 -13.76 10.48 -1.62
N LEU A 123 -12.58 11.09 -1.64
CA LEU A 123 -12.17 12.03 -0.60
C LEU A 123 -13.04 13.30 -0.59
N ILE A 124 -13.43 13.81 -1.76
CA ILE A 124 -14.36 14.94 -1.87
C ILE A 124 -15.71 14.56 -1.26
N GLU A 125 -16.26 13.39 -1.58
CA GLU A 125 -17.51 12.90 -1.00
C GLU A 125 -17.42 12.75 0.52
N ILE A 126 -16.32 12.20 1.05
CA ILE A 126 -16.09 12.10 2.49
C ILE A 126 -16.04 13.49 3.14
N ILE A 127 -15.38 14.46 2.51
CA ILE A 127 -15.32 15.84 3.02
C ILE A 127 -16.73 16.46 3.05
N GLU A 128 -17.56 16.21 2.05
CA GLU A 128 -18.95 16.66 2.04
C GLU A 128 -19.78 16.01 3.14
N ILE A 129 -19.63 14.70 3.35
CA ILE A 129 -20.27 13.98 4.46
C ILE A 129 -19.85 14.58 5.80
N ILE A 130 -18.55 14.79 6.03
CA ILE A 130 -18.03 15.36 7.28
C ILE A 130 -18.55 16.78 7.50
N LYS A 131 -18.61 17.62 6.46
CA LYS A 131 -19.18 18.97 6.55
C LYS A 131 -20.65 18.96 6.96
N ASN A 132 -21.39 17.95 6.49
CA ASN A 132 -22.82 17.78 6.77
C ASN A 132 -23.08 16.94 8.03
N TYR A 133 -22.04 16.35 8.64
CA TYR A 133 -22.15 15.53 9.84
C TYR A 133 -22.30 16.42 11.08
N ASP A 134 -23.52 16.57 11.58
CA ASP A 134 -23.82 17.36 12.77
C ASP A 134 -23.32 16.60 14.04
N ILE A 135 -22.23 17.09 14.64
CA ILE A 135 -21.53 16.51 15.81
C ILE A 135 -22.40 16.54 17.09
N LYS A 136 -23.65 17.02 17.01
CA LYS A 136 -24.55 17.16 18.15
C LYS A 136 -25.02 15.82 18.73
N ASN A 137 -24.95 14.73 17.95
CA ASN A 137 -25.12 13.39 18.50
C ASN A 137 -23.80 12.93 19.10
N LYS A 138 -23.46 13.48 20.28
CA LYS A 138 -22.46 12.84 21.14
C LYS A 138 -22.97 11.43 21.43
N PRO A 139 -22.22 10.37 21.08
CA PRO A 139 -22.54 9.06 21.63
C PRO A 139 -22.47 9.22 23.15
N ILE A 140 -23.57 8.93 23.84
CA ILE A 140 -23.58 8.84 25.29
C ILE A 140 -22.73 7.61 25.58
N LEU A 141 -21.41 7.81 25.73
CA LEU A 141 -20.49 6.80 26.23
C LEU A 141 -20.74 6.70 27.75
N SER A 142 -21.93 6.24 28.11
CA SER A 142 -22.27 5.96 29.49
C SER A 142 -21.51 4.69 29.90
N SER A 143 -20.81 4.76 31.03
CA SER A 143 -20.25 3.56 31.65
C SER A 143 -21.37 2.55 31.86
N ILE A 144 -21.07 1.25 31.71
CA ILE A 144 -21.99 0.15 32.03
C ILE A 144 -22.61 0.36 33.42
N LYS A 145 -21.84 0.91 34.38
CA LYS A 145 -22.33 1.24 35.72
C LYS A 145 -23.41 2.33 35.72
N SER A 146 -23.26 3.36 34.89
CA SER A 146 -24.27 4.43 34.75
C SER A 146 -25.52 3.96 34.02
N GLN A 147 -25.39 3.06 33.04
CA GLN A 147 -26.54 2.44 32.38
C GLN A 147 -27.30 1.53 33.33
N TYR A 148 -26.60 0.69 34.10
CA TYR A 148 -27.22 -0.17 35.11
C TYR A 148 -27.91 0.63 36.20
N LYS A 149 -27.29 1.72 36.68
CA LYS A 149 -27.92 2.61 37.65
C LYS A 149 -29.17 3.27 37.08
N HIS A 150 -29.12 3.72 35.83
CA HIS A 150 -30.29 4.31 35.16
C HIS A 150 -31.43 3.30 35.03
N LEU A 151 -31.13 2.05 34.64
CA LEU A 151 -32.11 0.97 34.60
C LEU A 151 -32.72 0.70 35.99
N GLN A 152 -31.91 0.67 37.04
CA GLN A 152 -32.41 0.49 38.41
C GLN A 152 -33.32 1.64 38.84
N ASP A 153 -33.01 2.86 38.43
CA ASP A 153 -33.81 4.04 38.76
C ASP A 153 -35.14 4.04 37.97
N GLU A 154 -35.12 3.70 36.67
CA GLU A 154 -36.34 3.52 35.85
C GLU A 154 -37.22 2.39 36.37
N LEU A 155 -36.62 1.26 36.77
CA LEU A 155 -37.35 0.12 37.30
C LEU A 155 -38.04 0.45 38.63
N LYS A 156 -37.37 1.24 39.50
CA LYS A 156 -37.99 1.76 40.73
C LYS A 156 -39.16 2.68 40.41
N GLU A 157 -38.97 3.61 39.48
CA GLU A 157 -40.02 4.54 39.04
C GLU A 157 -41.23 3.81 38.45
N TYR A 158 -40.99 2.76 37.65
CA TYR A 158 -42.04 1.94 37.07
C TYR A 158 -42.83 1.18 38.15
N ILE A 159 -42.14 0.56 39.12
CA ILE A 159 -42.79 -0.15 40.24
C ILE A 159 -43.65 0.82 41.06
N THR A 160 -43.12 2.00 41.39
CA THR A 160 -43.84 3.01 42.19
C THR A 160 -45.06 3.58 41.49
N THR A 161 -45.02 3.67 40.16
CA THR A 161 -46.05 4.36 39.37
C THR A 161 -47.12 3.40 38.85
N PHE A 162 -46.76 2.17 38.47
CA PHE A 162 -47.66 1.26 37.76
C PHE A 162 -48.02 0.00 38.53
N LEU A 163 -47.16 -0.48 39.45
CA LEU A 163 -47.37 -1.77 40.12
C LEU A 163 -47.93 -1.66 41.55
N LEU A 164 -47.78 -0.51 42.20
CA LEU A 164 -48.27 -0.29 43.56
C LEU A 164 -49.40 0.76 43.57
N THR A 165 -50.66 0.30 43.72
CA THR A 165 -51.85 1.16 43.57
C THR A 165 -52.41 1.70 44.90
N GLU A 166 -51.78 1.44 46.06
CA GLU A 166 -52.26 1.83 47.40
C GLU A 166 -51.07 2.15 48.34
N PRO A 167 -51.24 2.87 49.48
CA PRO A 167 -50.12 3.48 50.22
C PRO A 167 -49.06 2.45 50.60
N TYR A 168 -47.90 2.56 49.95
CA TYR A 168 -46.79 1.64 50.08
C TYR A 168 -45.69 2.24 50.96
N ASN A 169 -45.01 1.39 51.74
CA ASN A 169 -43.79 1.78 52.43
C ASN A 169 -42.58 1.57 51.51
N ASN A 170 -41.53 2.38 51.69
CA ASN A 170 -40.26 2.22 50.95
C ASN A 170 -39.66 0.81 51.08
N ASP A 171 -39.96 0.11 52.17
CA ASP A 171 -39.52 -1.26 52.43
C ASP A 171 -40.16 -2.29 51.47
N ASP A 172 -41.37 -2.01 50.97
CA ASP A 172 -42.08 -2.89 50.03
C ASP A 172 -41.47 -2.80 48.63
N ILE A 173 -41.14 -1.59 48.18
CA ILE A 173 -40.41 -1.35 46.91
C ILE A 173 -39.03 -2.01 46.97
N MET A 174 -38.31 -1.84 48.09
CA MET A 174 -37.01 -2.48 48.27
C MET A 174 -37.11 -4.00 48.30
N THR A 175 -38.23 -4.57 48.74
CA THR A 175 -38.45 -6.02 48.68
C THR A 175 -38.62 -6.50 47.24
N ILE A 176 -39.36 -5.77 46.41
CA ILE A 176 -39.55 -6.09 44.98
C ILE A 176 -38.22 -5.96 44.22
N VAL A 177 -37.48 -4.86 44.42
CA VAL A 177 -36.18 -4.64 43.79
C VAL A 177 -35.17 -5.72 44.20
N LYS A 178 -35.15 -6.14 45.47
CA LYS A 178 -34.30 -7.26 45.92
C LYS A 178 -34.65 -8.58 45.25
N VAL A 179 -35.93 -8.86 45.03
CA VAL A 179 -36.35 -10.08 44.32
C VAL A 179 -35.91 -10.03 42.85
N ILE A 180 -36.01 -8.87 42.21
CA ILE A 180 -35.53 -8.66 40.83
C ILE A 180 -34.00 -8.75 40.76
N ASP A 181 -33.26 -8.16 41.69
CA ASP A 181 -31.80 -8.27 41.76
C ASP A 181 -31.35 -9.72 41.97
N ARG A 182 -32.08 -10.50 42.79
CA ARG A 182 -31.84 -11.94 42.96
C ARG A 182 -32.13 -12.73 41.69
N LEU A 183 -33.18 -12.38 40.94
CA LEU A 183 -33.47 -12.97 39.62
C LEU A 183 -32.38 -12.67 38.59
N ILE A 184 -31.94 -11.41 38.51
CA ILE A 184 -30.87 -10.97 37.60
C ILE A 184 -29.53 -11.62 37.97
N SER A 185 -29.28 -11.86 39.26
CA SER A 185 -28.05 -12.52 39.75
C SER A 185 -28.09 -14.06 39.62
N TYR A 186 -29.09 -14.63 38.95
CA TYR A 186 -29.30 -16.08 38.80
C TYR A 186 -29.31 -16.85 40.12
N ASP A 187 -30.05 -16.35 41.12
CA ASP A 187 -30.19 -17.07 42.40
C ASP A 187 -31.04 -18.36 42.23
N MET A 188 -30.36 -19.51 42.30
CA MET A 188 -30.96 -20.84 42.17
C MET A 188 -31.81 -21.27 43.39
N THR A 189 -31.88 -20.44 44.43
CA THR A 189 -32.64 -20.72 45.67
C THR A 189 -33.96 -19.96 45.75
N LEU A 190 -34.27 -19.11 44.77
CA LEU A 190 -35.49 -18.31 44.76
C LEU A 190 -36.73 -19.19 44.55
N THR A 191 -37.68 -19.09 45.48
CA THR A 191 -38.94 -19.83 45.45
C THR A 191 -40.13 -18.91 45.22
N VAL A 192 -41.25 -19.47 44.77
CA VAL A 192 -42.51 -18.71 44.61
C VAL A 192 -42.95 -18.06 45.93
N ASP A 193 -42.63 -18.69 47.07
CA ASP A 193 -42.96 -18.18 48.41
C ASP A 193 -42.15 -16.91 48.78
N ASP A 194 -41.01 -16.67 48.12
CA ASP A 194 -40.22 -15.44 48.32
C ASP A 194 -40.91 -14.21 47.67
N PHE A 195 -41.83 -14.44 46.74
CA PHE A 195 -42.69 -13.40 46.18
C PHE A 195 -43.85 -13.14 47.15
N LYS A 196 -43.57 -12.33 48.18
CA LYS A 196 -44.57 -11.77 49.10
C LYS A 196 -45.76 -11.16 48.33
N PRO A 197 -46.94 -10.94 48.95
CA PRO A 197 -48.17 -10.51 48.27
C PRO A 197 -47.99 -9.32 47.31
N PHE A 198 -47.09 -8.39 47.63
CA PHE A 198 -46.76 -7.21 46.81
C PHE A 198 -45.86 -7.53 45.60
N ALA A 199 -44.96 -8.50 45.71
CA ALA A 199 -44.10 -8.96 44.61
C ALA A 199 -44.79 -9.99 43.69
N MET A 200 -45.93 -10.53 44.12
CA MET A 200 -46.71 -11.52 43.35
C MET A 200 -47.20 -10.97 42.00
N GLN A 201 -47.48 -9.66 41.91
CA GLN A 201 -47.88 -9.04 40.64
C GLN A 201 -46.73 -9.05 39.62
N VAL A 202 -45.50 -8.79 40.09
CA VAL A 202 -44.29 -8.88 39.26
C VAL A 202 -44.06 -10.31 38.80
N PHE A 203 -44.25 -11.29 39.70
CA PHE A 203 -44.17 -12.70 39.34
C PHE A 203 -45.18 -13.08 38.25
N LYS A 204 -46.43 -12.63 38.37
CA LYS A 204 -47.46 -12.86 37.34
C LYS A 204 -47.05 -12.31 35.99
N ILE A 205 -46.56 -11.07 35.94
CA ILE A 205 -46.08 -10.44 34.70
C ILE A 205 -44.91 -11.25 34.13
N LEU A 206 -43.90 -11.55 34.93
CA LEU A 206 -42.74 -12.31 34.47
C LEU A 206 -43.09 -13.72 33.98
N PHE A 207 -44.10 -14.35 34.58
CA PHE A 207 -44.61 -15.65 34.15
C PHE A 207 -45.49 -15.57 32.90
N GLU A 208 -46.42 -14.62 32.83
CA GLU A 208 -47.31 -14.41 31.66
C GLU A 208 -46.53 -14.08 30.39
N TYR A 209 -45.44 -13.30 30.52
CA TYR A 209 -44.56 -12.97 29.40
C TYR A 209 -43.41 -13.98 29.18
N ASN A 210 -43.44 -15.14 29.86
CA ASN A 210 -42.47 -16.22 29.72
C ASN A 210 -41.00 -15.82 29.96
N PHE A 211 -40.75 -14.83 30.82
CA PHE A 211 -39.39 -14.44 31.21
C PHE A 211 -38.79 -15.33 32.30
N VAL A 212 -39.60 -16.19 32.90
CA VAL A 212 -39.25 -17.01 34.05
C VAL A 212 -39.68 -18.46 33.85
N ILE A 213 -38.79 -19.39 34.21
CA ILE A 213 -38.99 -20.84 34.16
C ILE A 213 -39.22 -21.34 35.60
N LEU A 214 -40.23 -22.20 35.77
CA LEU A 214 -40.50 -22.89 37.02
C LEU A 214 -39.86 -24.28 37.00
N GLU A 215 -38.87 -24.50 37.85
CA GLU A 215 -38.26 -25.82 38.06
C GLU A 215 -38.81 -26.42 39.36
N GLU A 216 -39.52 -27.54 39.25
CA GLU A 216 -39.87 -28.36 40.41
C GLU A 216 -38.72 -29.35 40.68
N LYS A 217 -37.98 -29.13 41.78
CA LYS A 217 -37.04 -30.17 42.25
C LYS A 217 -37.84 -31.24 42.99
N ASN A 218 -37.87 -32.43 42.40
CA ASN A 218 -38.50 -33.63 42.94
C ASN A 218 -38.03 -33.88 44.39
N SER A 219 -38.88 -33.52 45.38
CA SER A 219 -39.04 -34.11 46.73
C SER A 219 -39.62 -33.14 47.77
N SER A 220 -39.77 -31.83 47.51
CA SER A 220 -40.24 -30.86 48.52
C SER A 220 -41.52 -30.07 48.17
N GLY A 221 -42.07 -30.26 46.96
CA GLY A 221 -43.24 -29.49 46.47
C GLY A 221 -42.97 -27.99 46.26
N LYS A 222 -41.73 -27.54 46.45
CA LYS A 222 -41.33 -26.14 46.25
C LYS A 222 -40.99 -25.88 44.79
N LYS A 223 -41.63 -24.85 44.23
CA LYS A 223 -41.38 -24.36 42.87
C LYS A 223 -40.27 -23.32 42.91
N TYR A 224 -39.16 -23.63 42.25
CA TYR A 224 -38.05 -22.70 42.09
C TYR A 224 -38.24 -21.85 40.85
N VAL A 225 -37.85 -20.58 40.95
CA VAL A 225 -38.09 -19.55 39.95
C VAL A 225 -36.76 -19.15 39.33
N LYS A 226 -36.57 -19.43 38.04
CA LYS A 226 -35.34 -19.11 37.32
C LYS A 226 -35.62 -18.12 36.19
N LEU A 227 -34.78 -17.09 36.05
CA LEU A 227 -34.86 -16.19 34.90
C LEU A 227 -34.35 -16.92 33.63
N LEU A 228 -35.00 -16.66 32.50
CA LEU A 228 -34.53 -17.15 31.20
C LEU A 228 -33.12 -16.61 30.92
N ASP A 229 -32.25 -17.45 30.35
CA ASP A 229 -30.88 -17.03 30.04
C ASP A 229 -30.88 -16.11 28.82
N PHE A 230 -30.61 -14.83 29.04
CA PHE A 230 -30.46 -13.83 27.98
C PHE A 230 -28.99 -13.69 27.52
N SER A 231 -28.06 -14.44 28.13
CA SER A 231 -26.61 -14.36 27.88
C SER A 231 -26.12 -15.43 26.90
N ASP A 232 -26.92 -16.47 26.63
CA ASP A 232 -26.55 -17.62 25.79
C ASP A 232 -26.40 -17.32 24.27
N ASN A 233 -26.39 -16.05 23.84
CA ASN A 233 -26.20 -15.64 22.43
C ASN A 233 -25.40 -14.34 22.25
N ILE A 234 -24.28 -14.18 22.96
CA ILE A 234 -23.23 -13.18 22.65
C ILE A 234 -21.90 -13.89 22.40
#